data_AF-A0A957T0E6-F1
#
_entry.id   AF-A0A957T0E6-F1
#
_cell.length_a   1.000
_cell.length_b   1.000
_cell.length_c   1.000
_cell.angle_alpha   90.00
_cell.angle_beta   90.00
_cell.angle_gamma   90.00
#
_symmetry.space_group_name_H-M   'P 1'
#
loop_
_entity.id
_entity.type
_entity.pdbx_description
1 polymer ?
#
loop_
_entity_poly.entity_id
_entity_poly.type
_entity_poly.pdbx_seq_one_letter_code
_entity_poly.pdbx_strand_id
1 'polypeptide(L)'
;TCPLVSKVHREAERYYKEGRQIILIGHAGHPEVIGTMGQLPGGAVVLVEEVGDVAGLNVEDPDNLAYCTQTTLSVDDTAPKGE
;
A
#
# COMPACT_ATOMS: atom_id res chain seq x y z
N THR A 1 14.06 9.48 -6.98
CA THR A 1 13.06 8.40 -7.07
C THR A 1 12.78 8.07 -8.53
N CYS A 2 12.69 6.79 -8.89
CA CYS A 2 12.29 6.32 -10.24
C CYS A 2 10.91 6.92 -10.64
N PRO A 3 10.64 7.24 -11.93
CA PRO A 3 9.34 7.81 -12.34
C PRO A 3 8.13 6.96 -11.94
N LEU A 4 8.27 5.63 -11.92
CA LEU A 4 7.19 4.70 -11.53
C LEU A 4 6.90 4.77 -10.03
N VAL A 5 7.94 4.77 -9.19
CA VAL A 5 7.80 4.93 -7.73
C VAL A 5 7.23 6.30 -7.39
N SER A 6 7.59 7.34 -8.15
CA SER A 6 7.02 8.69 -8.00
C SER A 6 5.52 8.74 -8.31
N LYS A 7 5.01 7.85 -9.18
CA LYS A 7 3.57 7.72 -9.44
C LYS A 7 2.84 7.16 -8.22
N VAL A 8 3.37 6.10 -7.61
CA VAL A 8 2.82 5.48 -6.40
C VAL A 8 2.71 6.50 -5.27
N HIS A 9 3.75 7.32 -5.07
CA HIS A 9 3.73 8.39 -4.06
C HIS A 9 2.58 9.39 -4.31
N ARG A 10 2.40 9.83 -5.57
CA ARG A 10 1.33 10.78 -5.94
C ARG A 10 -0.06 10.18 -5.79
N GLU A 11 -0.22 8.89 -6.07
CA GLU A 11 -1.49 8.18 -5.90
C GLU A 11 -1.85 8.05 -4.42
N ALA A 12 -0.89 7.66 -3.57
CA ALA A 12 -1.09 7.63 -2.12
C ALA A 12 -1.50 9.01 -1.57
N GLU A 13 -0.80 10.08 -1.98
CA GLU A 13 -1.12 11.45 -1.57
C GLU A 13 -2.52 11.90 -2.04
N ARG A 14 -2.90 11.53 -3.25
CA ARG A 14 -4.24 11.83 -3.78
C ARG A 14 -5.32 11.13 -2.97
N TYR A 15 -5.19 9.83 -2.72
CA TYR A 15 -6.19 9.08 -1.94
C TYR A 15 -6.32 9.63 -0.52
N TYR A 16 -5.19 10.00 0.10
CA TYR A 16 -5.22 10.63 1.41
C TYR A 16 -5.96 11.97 1.41
N LYS A 17 -5.77 12.81 0.38
CA LYS A 17 -6.53 14.07 0.21
C LYS A 17 -8.03 13.86 -0.04
N GLU A 18 -8.41 12.71 -0.60
CA GLU A 18 -9.80 12.28 -0.73
C GLU A 18 -10.37 11.71 0.58
N GLY A 19 -9.57 11.68 1.66
CA GLY A 19 -9.97 11.19 2.98
C GLY A 19 -9.92 9.67 3.11
N ARG A 20 -9.27 8.96 2.17
CA ARG A 20 -9.16 7.49 2.18
C ARG A 20 -7.95 7.05 2.99
N GLN A 21 -8.09 5.94 3.71
CA GLN A 21 -6.94 5.19 4.21
C GLN A 21 -6.38 4.29 3.10
N ILE A 22 -5.05 4.16 3.02
CA ILE A 22 -4.37 3.46 1.94
C ILE A 22 -3.81 2.13 2.44
N ILE A 23 -4.09 1.06 1.72
CA ILE A 23 -3.45 -0.25 1.88
C ILE A 23 -2.29 -0.33 0.88
N LEU A 24 -1.06 -0.42 1.37
CA LEU A 24 0.12 -0.65 0.55
C LEU A 24 0.47 -2.14 0.59
N ILE A 25 0.37 -2.80 -0.57
CA ILE A 25 0.80 -4.19 -0.73
C ILE A 25 2.29 -4.17 -1.10
N GLY A 26 3.15 -4.79 -0.31
CA GLY A 26 4.60 -4.73 -0.50
C GLY A 26 5.36 -5.45 0.60
N HIS A 27 6.69 -5.42 0.54
CA HIS A 27 7.53 -6.05 1.58
C HIS A 27 8.06 -5.01 2.57
N ALA A 28 7.95 -5.32 3.85
CA ALA A 28 8.50 -4.50 4.91
C ALA A 28 10.02 -4.33 4.72
N GLY A 29 10.52 -3.12 4.98
CA GLY A 29 11.94 -2.80 4.83
C GLY A 29 12.41 -2.51 3.39
N HIS A 30 11.56 -2.71 2.37
CA HIS A 30 11.92 -2.32 1.01
C HIS A 30 11.99 -0.79 0.87
N PRO A 31 13.04 -0.21 0.23
CA PRO A 31 13.18 1.25 0.11
C PRO A 31 11.98 1.97 -0.50
N GLU A 32 11.28 1.32 -1.45
CA GLU A 32 10.05 1.87 -2.06
C GLU A 32 8.87 1.92 -1.07
N VAL A 33 8.74 0.90 -0.21
CA VAL A 33 7.68 0.82 0.80
C VAL A 33 7.91 1.87 1.89
N ILE A 34 9.15 1.94 2.41
CA ILE A 34 9.56 2.98 3.37
C ILE A 34 9.30 4.37 2.80
N GLY A 35 9.68 4.58 1.53
CA GLY A 35 9.48 5.85 0.84
C GLY A 35 8.02 6.25 0.73
N THR A 36 7.15 5.31 0.36
CA THR A 36 5.71 5.53 0.18
C THR A 36 5.01 5.79 1.51
N MET A 37 5.25 4.95 2.52
CA MET A 37 4.68 5.13 3.87
C MET A 37 5.14 6.44 4.52
N GLY A 38 6.39 6.85 4.28
CA GLY A 38 6.94 8.10 4.77
C GLY A 38 6.42 9.37 4.08
N GLN A 39 5.62 9.26 3.01
CA GLN A 39 5.02 10.44 2.36
C GLN A 39 3.84 11.02 3.14
N LEU A 40 3.22 10.23 4.00
CA LEU A 40 1.94 10.56 4.63
C LEU A 40 2.02 10.48 6.16
N PRO A 41 1.08 11.11 6.88
CA PRO A 41 1.00 10.98 8.33
C PRO A 41 0.86 9.52 8.77
N GLY A 42 1.34 9.20 9.98
CA GLY A 42 1.23 7.86 10.55
C GLY A 42 -0.23 7.40 10.61
N GLY A 43 -0.47 6.14 10.24
CA GLY A 43 -1.82 5.56 10.17
C GLY A 43 -2.55 5.77 8.84
N ALA A 44 -2.12 6.72 8.00
CA ALA A 44 -2.71 6.94 6.68
C ALA A 44 -2.45 5.78 5.70
N VAL A 45 -1.32 5.07 5.88
CA VAL A 45 -0.94 3.91 5.07
C VAL A 45 -0.72 2.71 5.97
N VAL A 46 -1.35 1.58 5.63
CA VAL A 46 -1.17 0.28 6.28
C VAL A 46 -0.47 -0.67 5.31
N LEU A 47 0.54 -1.39 5.79
CA LEU A 47 1.28 -2.36 4.98
C LEU A 47 0.63 -3.75 5.06
N VAL A 48 0.52 -4.41 3.91
CA VAL A 48 0.10 -5.80 3.76
C VAL A 48 1.19 -6.53 2.96
N GLU A 49 1.75 -7.60 3.51
CA GLU A 49 2.79 -8.39 2.85
C GLU A 49 2.20 -9.67 2.24
N GLU A 50 1.20 -10.26 2.91
CA GLU A 50 0.56 -11.50 2.49
C GLU A 50 -0.96 -11.51 2.71
N VAL A 51 -1.65 -12.47 2.10
CA VAL A 51 -3.12 -12.62 2.21
C VAL A 51 -3.57 -12.79 3.66
N GLY A 52 -2.75 -13.44 4.50
CA GLY A 52 -3.02 -13.62 5.93
C GLY A 52 -3.15 -12.31 6.70
N ASP A 53 -2.41 -11.26 6.31
CA ASP A 53 -2.43 -9.96 6.98
C ASP A 53 -3.77 -9.26 6.84
N VAL A 54 -4.51 -9.53 5.76
CA VAL A 54 -5.80 -8.91 5.46
C VAL A 54 -6.83 -9.25 6.55
N ALA A 55 -6.76 -10.44 7.13
CA ALA A 55 -7.70 -10.86 8.19
C ALA A 55 -7.51 -10.10 9.51
N GLY A 56 -6.31 -9.55 9.75
CA GLY A 56 -5.96 -8.78 10.94
C GLY A 56 -5.98 -7.26 10.74
N LEU A 57 -6.35 -6.79 9.53
CA LEU A 57 -6.24 -5.39 9.18
C LEU A 57 -7.22 -4.54 9.99
N ASN A 58 -6.69 -3.63 10.80
CA ASN A 58 -7.49 -2.64 11.50
C ASN A 58 -7.54 -1.34 10.69
N VAL A 59 -8.64 -1.13 9.99
CA VAL A 59 -8.90 0.09 9.18
C VAL A 59 -9.95 0.95 9.85
N GLU A 60 -9.84 2.27 9.65
CA GLU A 60 -10.75 3.24 10.28
C GLU A 60 -12.15 3.22 9.65
N ASP A 61 -12.21 3.12 8.33
CA ASP A 61 -13.44 3.07 7.55
C ASP A 61 -13.29 2.05 6.39
N PRO A 62 -13.84 0.83 6.53
CA PRO A 62 -13.75 -0.21 5.50
C PRO A 62 -14.35 0.17 4.15
N ASP A 63 -15.31 1.10 4.12
CA ASP A 63 -15.99 1.55 2.91
C ASP A 63 -15.21 2.67 2.19
N ASN A 64 -14.17 3.22 2.82
CA ASN A 64 -13.41 4.37 2.34
C ASN A 64 -11.91 4.10 2.24
N LEU A 65 -11.58 3.04 1.50
CA LEU A 65 -10.20 2.59 1.30
C LEU A 65 -9.69 2.86 -0.12
N ALA A 66 -8.38 2.87 -0.26
CA ALA A 66 -7.66 2.73 -1.52
C ALA A 66 -6.50 1.74 -1.35
N TYR A 67 -5.96 1.22 -2.45
CA TYR A 67 -4.75 0.39 -2.39
C TYR A 67 -3.73 0.77 -3.45
N CYS A 68 -2.46 0.54 -3.12
CA CYS A 68 -1.32 0.66 -4.00
C CYS A 68 -0.41 -0.56 -3.85
N THR A 69 0.44 -0.85 -4.82
CA THR A 69 1.39 -1.96 -4.77
C THR A 69 2.82 -1.48 -4.94
N GLN A 70 3.79 -2.16 -4.33
CA GLN A 70 5.21 -1.98 -4.63
C GLN A 70 5.48 -2.32 -6.11
N THR A 71 6.35 -1.54 -6.77
CA THR A 71 6.51 -1.62 -8.23
C THR A 71 7.26 -2.87 -8.71
N THR A 72 8.00 -3.52 -7.81
CA THR A 72 8.84 -4.68 -8.08
C THR A 72 8.31 -5.99 -7.49
N LEU A 73 7.02 -6.05 -7.11
CA LEU A 73 6.40 -7.32 -6.73
C LEU A 73 6.37 -8.27 -7.94
N SER A 74 6.61 -9.56 -7.68
CA SER A 74 6.32 -10.58 -8.68
C SER A 74 4.83 -10.55 -9.02
N VAL A 75 4.47 -10.76 -10.28
CA VAL A 75 3.07 -10.87 -10.70
C VAL A 75 2.40 -12.03 -9.94
N ASP A 76 3.14 -13.10 -9.65
CA ASP A 76 2.68 -14.25 -8.86
C ASP A 76 2.48 -13.93 -7.36
N ASP A 77 3.17 -12.93 -6.81
CA ASP A 77 3.01 -12.51 -5.42
C ASP A 77 1.84 -11.52 -5.24
N THR A 78 1.32 -10.98 -6.36
CA THR A 78 0.14 -10.10 -6.37
C THR A 78 -1.12 -10.79 -6.90
N ALA A 79 -1.01 -12.01 -7.43
CA ALA A 79 -2.14 -12.84 -7.79
C ALA A 79 -2.66 -13.62 -6.56
N PRO A 80 -3.97 -13.89 -6.46
CA PRO A 80 -4.48 -14.80 -5.44
C PRO A 80 -3.82 -16.18 -5.60
N LYS A 81 -3.03 -16.60 -4.61
CA LYS A 81 -2.53 -17.99 -4.53
C LYS A 81 -3.72 -18.88 -4.21
N GLY A 82 -4.32 -19.45 -5.25
CA GLY A 82 -5.39 -20.43 -5.12
C GLY A 82 -4.83 -21.83 -4.92
N GLU A 83 -5.33 -22.50 -3.88
CA GLU A 83 -5.65 -23.93 -3.88
C GLU A 83 -7.15 -24.07 -3.60
#